data_AF-A0A8S9MRL6-F1
#
_entry.id   AF-A0A8S9MRL6-F1
#
_cell.length_a   1.000
_cell.length_b   1.000
_cell.length_c   1.000
_cell.angle_alpha   90.00
_cell.angle_beta   90.00
_cell.angle_gamma   90.00
#
_symmetry.space_group_name_H-M   'P 1'
#
loop_
_entity.id
_entity.type
_entity.pdbx_description
1 polymer ?
#
loop_
_entity_poly.entity_id
_entity_poly.type
_entity_poly.pdbx_seq_one_letter_code
_entity_poly.pdbx_strand_id
1 'polypeptide(L)'
;MTANPANVEYMLKTKFDNFPKGERFIEILEDFLGRGIFNSDGEMWWKQRKTASHEFSTKSLRDFVMTNVTVEINTRLVPVLAAAATTGKLLNLDDVLERFTFDNICNDMALIIGLPLAISYNRYNGFKT
;
A
#
# COMPACT_ATOMS: atom_id res chain seq x y z
N MET A 1 -17.86 -14.04 11.95
CA MET A 1 -16.60 -14.25 11.22
C MET A 1 -16.38 -15.74 11.05
N THR A 2 -15.82 -16.19 9.92
CA THR A 2 -15.50 -17.60 9.65
C THR A 2 -13.97 -17.76 9.59
N ALA A 3 -13.45 -18.82 10.21
CA ALA A 3 -12.05 -19.23 10.09
C ALA A 3 -11.87 -20.48 9.20
N ASN A 4 -12.96 -21.00 8.62
CA ASN A 4 -12.91 -22.14 7.73
C ASN A 4 -12.42 -21.71 6.32
N PRO A 5 -11.30 -22.25 5.81
CA PRO A 5 -10.78 -21.89 4.49
C PRO A 5 -11.76 -22.12 3.33
N ALA A 6 -12.59 -23.17 3.40
CA ALA A 6 -13.58 -23.46 2.37
C ALA A 6 -14.65 -22.36 2.28
N ASN A 7 -15.06 -21.81 3.43
CA ASN A 7 -15.99 -20.68 3.46
C ASN A 7 -15.32 -19.40 2.92
N VAL A 8 -14.05 -19.18 3.23
CA VAL A 8 -13.28 -18.02 2.73
C VAL A 8 -13.15 -18.09 1.20
N GLU A 9 -12.78 -19.25 0.64
CA GLU A 9 -12.73 -19.43 -0.81
C GLU A 9 -14.12 -19.24 -1.45
N TYR A 10 -15.16 -19.81 -0.85
CA TYR A 10 -16.52 -19.66 -1.34
C TYR A 10 -16.92 -18.18 -1.42
N MET A 11 -16.62 -17.40 -0.39
CA MET A 11 -16.96 -15.98 -0.31
C MET A 11 -16.11 -15.11 -1.24
N LEU A 12 -14.79 -15.33 -1.28
CA LEU A 12 -13.87 -14.41 -1.95
C LEU A 12 -13.55 -14.80 -3.41
N LYS A 13 -13.95 -16.00 -3.86
CA LYS A 13 -13.62 -16.51 -5.19
C LYS A 13 -14.80 -17.19 -5.87
N THR A 14 -15.45 -18.18 -5.25
CA THR A 14 -16.48 -18.99 -5.93
C THR A 14 -17.80 -18.24 -6.13
N LYS A 15 -18.24 -17.48 -5.13
CA LYS A 15 -19.49 -16.72 -5.12
C LYS A 15 -19.27 -15.26 -4.71
N PHE A 16 -18.19 -14.67 -5.19
CA PHE A 16 -17.78 -13.29 -4.87
C PHE A 16 -18.93 -12.27 -5.02
N ASP A 17 -19.70 -12.34 -6.11
CA ASP A 17 -20.80 -11.41 -6.37
C ASP A 17 -21.93 -11.46 -5.32
N ASN A 18 -22.05 -12.56 -4.56
CA ASN A 18 -23.04 -12.68 -3.48
C ASN A 18 -22.60 -12.03 -2.16
N PHE A 19 -21.36 -11.54 -2.08
CA PHE A 19 -20.79 -10.95 -0.87
C PHE A 19 -20.26 -9.53 -1.15
N PRO A 20 -21.15 -8.57 -1.54
CA PRO A 20 -20.75 -7.18 -1.67
C PRO A 20 -20.31 -6.61 -0.32
N LYS A 21 -19.46 -5.57 -0.33
CA LYS A 21 -19.09 -4.83 0.90
C LYS A 21 -20.32 -4.15 1.48
N GLY A 22 -21.23 -3.71 0.60
CA GLY A 22 -22.51 -3.14 0.96
C GLY A 22 -22.45 -1.63 1.22
N GLU A 23 -23.62 -1.00 1.17
CA GLU A 23 -23.78 0.47 1.23
C GLU A 23 -23.12 1.08 2.46
N ARG A 24 -23.33 0.49 3.65
CA ARG A 24 -22.73 1.00 4.88
C ARG A 24 -21.21 1.10 4.82
N PHE A 25 -20.53 0.10 4.26
CA PHE A 25 -19.07 0.12 4.14
C PHE A 25 -18.63 1.19 3.14
N ILE A 26 -19.37 1.27 2.04
CA ILE A 26 -19.16 2.21 0.95
C ILE A 26 -19.32 3.67 1.41
N GLU A 27 -20.35 3.97 2.19
CA GLU A 27 -20.63 5.30 2.74
C GLU A 27 -19.55 5.73 3.74
N ILE A 28 -19.16 4.85 4.67
CA ILE A 28 -18.16 5.19 5.71
C ILE A 28 -16.81 5.58 5.12
N LEU A 29 -16.42 4.98 3.98
CA LEU A 29 -15.13 5.21 3.35
C LEU A 29 -15.20 6.15 2.14
N GLU A 30 -16.37 6.69 1.81
CA GLU A 30 -16.55 7.51 0.61
C GLU A 30 -15.69 8.77 0.63
N ASP A 31 -15.65 9.49 1.76
CA ASP A 31 -14.86 10.72 1.86
C ASP A 31 -13.35 10.49 1.70
N PHE A 32 -12.87 9.29 2.04
CA PHE A 32 -11.44 8.95 2.01
C PHE A 32 -11.02 8.23 0.72
N LEU A 33 -11.78 7.21 0.31
CA LEU A 33 -11.47 6.33 -0.82
C LEU A 33 -12.33 6.59 -2.07
N GLY A 34 -13.31 7.51 -1.97
CA GLY A 34 -14.28 7.76 -3.02
C GLY A 34 -15.04 6.48 -3.40
N ARG A 35 -15.30 6.34 -4.70
CA ARG A 35 -15.77 5.09 -5.31
C ARG A 35 -14.62 4.35 -6.00
N GLY A 36 -13.44 4.35 -5.38
CA GLY A 36 -12.24 3.67 -5.90
C GLY A 36 -12.29 2.15 -5.79
N ILE A 37 -11.23 1.47 -6.25
CA ILE A 37 -11.12 0.00 -6.31
C ILE A 37 -11.36 -0.70 -4.96
N PHE A 38 -11.10 -0.04 -3.84
CA PHE A 38 -11.33 -0.59 -2.50
C PHE A 38 -12.76 -0.35 -1.98
N ASN A 39 -13.47 0.62 -2.56
CA ASN A 39 -14.76 1.13 -2.07
C ASN A 39 -15.87 1.10 -3.15
N SER A 40 -15.82 0.10 -4.02
CA SER A 40 -16.81 -0.19 -5.05
C SER A 40 -17.13 -1.68 -5.05
N ASP A 41 -18.30 -2.04 -5.59
CA ASP A 41 -18.75 -3.43 -5.75
C ASP A 41 -19.13 -3.73 -7.22
N GLY A 42 -19.30 -5.02 -7.54
CA GLY A 42 -19.80 -5.49 -8.84
C GLY A 42 -18.93 -5.08 -10.04
N GLU A 43 -19.59 -4.67 -11.12
CA GLU A 43 -18.93 -4.38 -12.40
C GLU A 43 -17.92 -3.21 -12.28
N MET A 44 -18.21 -2.21 -11.46
CA MET A 44 -17.32 -1.07 -11.24
C MET A 44 -16.01 -1.50 -10.60
N TRP A 45 -16.08 -2.32 -9.55
CA TRP A 45 -14.91 -2.92 -8.93
C TRP A 45 -14.12 -3.77 -9.92
N TRP A 46 -14.80 -4.60 -10.71
CA TRP A 46 -14.14 -5.46 -11.69
C TRP A 46 -13.37 -4.66 -12.74
N LYS A 47 -13.98 -3.60 -13.29
CA LYS A 47 -13.33 -2.70 -14.26
C LYS A 47 -12.09 -2.04 -13.66
N GLN A 48 -12.23 -1.44 -12.47
CA GLN A 48 -11.12 -0.79 -11.78
C GLN A 48 -9.99 -1.78 -11.45
N ARG A 49 -10.33 -2.98 -10.97
CA ARG A 49 -9.35 -4.03 -10.67
C ARG A 49 -8.62 -4.51 -11.91
N LYS A 50 -9.32 -4.67 -13.03
CA LYS A 50 -8.70 -5.07 -14.30
C LYS A 50 -7.70 -4.02 -14.77
N THR A 51 -8.08 -2.73 -14.74
CA THR A 51 -7.19 -1.63 -15.09
C THR A 51 -5.98 -1.56 -14.17
N ALA A 52 -6.20 -1.53 -12.85
CA ALA A 52 -5.09 -1.47 -11.88
C ALA A 52 -4.14 -2.66 -12.02
N SER A 53 -4.66 -3.89 -12.16
CA SER A 53 -3.83 -5.09 -12.33
C SER A 53 -2.99 -5.01 -13.60
N HIS A 54 -3.51 -4.40 -14.67
CA HIS A 54 -2.75 -4.19 -15.90
C HIS A 54 -1.59 -3.23 -15.65
N GLU A 55 -1.84 -2.05 -15.07
CA GLU A 55 -0.80 -1.07 -14.74
C GLU A 55 0.30 -1.69 -13.89
N PHE A 56 -0.04 -2.38 -12.79
CA PHE A 56 0.92 -3.07 -11.91
C PHE A 56 1.67 -4.23 -12.56
N SER A 57 1.17 -4.79 -13.68
CA SER A 57 1.86 -5.83 -14.43
C SER A 57 2.84 -5.28 -15.48
N THR A 58 2.79 -3.98 -15.76
CA THR A 58 3.68 -3.35 -16.74
C THR A 58 5.14 -3.49 -16.32
N LYS A 59 6.01 -3.82 -17.28
CA LYS A 59 7.45 -3.99 -17.01
C LYS A 59 8.08 -2.71 -16.45
N SER A 60 7.72 -1.55 -16.98
CA SER A 60 8.21 -0.25 -16.55
C SER A 60 7.89 0.03 -15.07
N LEU A 61 6.63 -0.18 -14.65
CA LEU A 61 6.24 0.05 -13.26
C LEU A 61 6.92 -0.95 -12.33
N ARG A 62 6.99 -2.23 -12.70
CA ARG A 62 7.70 -3.24 -11.89
C ARG A 62 9.18 -2.91 -11.72
N ASP A 63 9.86 -2.54 -12.81
CA ASP A 63 11.29 -2.20 -12.77
C ASP A 63 11.52 -0.94 -11.92
N PHE A 64 10.61 0.03 -11.97
CA PHE A 64 10.64 1.21 -11.10
C PHE A 64 10.45 0.87 -9.63
N VAL A 65 9.39 0.12 -9.28
CA VAL A 65 9.11 -0.29 -7.89
C VAL A 65 10.32 -1.01 -7.29
N MET A 66 10.91 -1.95 -8.05
CA MET A 66 12.10 -2.68 -7.59
C MET A 66 13.31 -1.75 -7.36
N THR A 67 13.48 -0.77 -8.24
CA THR A 67 14.56 0.23 -8.11
C THR A 67 14.33 1.10 -6.87
N ASN A 68 13.12 1.62 -6.69
CA ASN A 68 12.73 2.45 -5.56
C ASN A 68 12.95 1.72 -4.22
N VAL A 69 12.42 0.48 -4.10
CA VAL A 69 12.63 -0.35 -2.91
C VAL A 69 14.11 -0.60 -2.64
N THR A 70 14.90 -0.88 -3.68
CA THR A 70 16.35 -1.09 -3.53
C THR A 70 17.06 0.17 -3.03
N VAL A 71 16.68 1.34 -3.53
CA VAL A 71 17.23 2.63 -3.07
C VAL A 71 16.85 2.87 -1.61
N GLU A 72 15.58 2.72 -1.24
CA GLU A 72 15.08 2.92 0.12
C GLU A 72 15.74 1.97 1.13
N ILE A 73 15.96 0.71 0.75
CA ILE A 73 16.66 -0.27 1.59
C ILE A 73 18.10 0.19 1.85
N ASN A 74 18.84 0.51 0.79
CA ASN A 74 20.28 0.79 0.90
C ASN A 74 20.57 2.16 1.53
N THR A 75 19.71 3.15 1.30
CA THR A 75 19.96 4.53 1.73
C THR A 75 19.32 4.87 3.08
N ARG A 76 18.30 4.12 3.52
CA ARG A 76 17.56 4.44 4.75
C ARG A 76 17.45 3.27 5.70
N LEU A 77 16.87 2.14 5.29
CA LEU A 77 16.61 1.03 6.21
C LEU A 77 17.92 0.42 6.76
N VAL A 78 18.85 0.03 5.87
CA VAL A 78 20.13 -0.56 6.28
C VAL A 78 20.96 0.38 7.16
N PRO A 79 21.11 1.69 6.82
CA PRO A 79 21.80 2.64 7.68
C PRO A 79 21.19 2.77 9.08
N VAL A 80 19.86 2.81 9.21
CA VAL A 80 19.18 2.89 10.52
C VAL A 80 19.46 1.65 11.37
N LEU A 81 19.36 0.46 10.76
CA LEU A 81 19.64 -0.80 11.44
C LEU A 81 21.11 -0.92 11.85
N ALA A 82 22.04 -0.54 10.95
CA ALA A 82 23.47 -0.56 11.22
C ALA A 82 23.85 0.38 12.37
N ALA A 83 23.33 1.61 12.36
CA ALA A 83 23.57 2.58 13.43
C ALA A 83 23.06 2.08 14.79
N ALA A 84 21.88 1.46 14.82
CA ALA A 84 21.35 0.87 16.04
C ALA A 84 22.19 -0.31 16.54
N ALA A 85 22.65 -1.17 15.63
CA ALA A 85 23.52 -2.29 15.95
C ALA A 85 24.85 -1.83 16.57
N THR A 86 25.47 -0.77 16.02
CA THR A 86 26.72 -0.21 16.57
C THR A 86 26.51 0.46 17.92
N THR A 87 25.38 1.14 18.12
CA THR A 87 25.10 1.91 19.35
C THR A 87 24.41 1.12 20.45
N GLY A 88 23.95 -0.11 20.16
CA GLY A 88 23.10 -0.89 21.06
C GLY A 88 21.73 -0.26 21.30
N LYS A 89 21.30 0.67 20.43
CA LYS A 89 20.04 1.39 20.58
C LYS A 89 18.86 0.45 20.31
N LEU A 90 17.88 0.45 21.21
CA LEU A 90 16.61 -0.24 20.99
C LEU A 90 15.83 0.44 19.85
N LEU A 91 15.36 -0.35 18.88
CA LEU A 91 14.52 0.11 17.78
C LEU A 91 13.09 -0.40 17.94
N ASN A 92 12.13 0.48 17.65
CA ASN A 92 10.76 0.06 17.41
C ASN A 92 10.61 -0.30 15.93
N LEU A 93 10.49 -1.60 15.63
CA LEU A 93 10.38 -2.07 14.26
C LEU A 93 9.05 -1.68 13.60
N ASP A 94 7.97 -1.50 14.37
CA ASP A 94 6.68 -1.08 13.81
C ASP A 94 6.81 0.32 13.19
N ASP A 95 7.41 1.27 13.90
CA ASP A 95 7.64 2.64 13.39
C ASP A 95 8.60 2.63 12.18
N VAL A 96 9.68 1.84 12.23
CA VAL A 96 10.65 1.78 11.14
C VAL A 96 10.03 1.19 9.87
N LEU A 97 9.27 0.10 9.99
CA LEU A 97 8.65 -0.58 8.86
C LEU A 97 7.46 0.21 8.32
N GLU A 98 6.67 0.85 9.18
CA GLU A 98 5.57 1.72 8.74
C GLU A 98 6.10 2.88 7.87
N ARG A 99 7.16 3.55 8.32
CA ARG A 99 7.83 4.61 7.55
C ARG A 99 8.35 4.09 6.21
N PHE A 100 9.06 2.97 6.24
CA PHE A 100 9.60 2.36 5.04
C PHE A 100 8.50 1.99 4.03
N THR A 101 7.42 1.36 4.48
CA THR A 101 6.29 0.99 3.60
C THR A 101 5.57 2.24 3.08
N PHE A 102 5.36 3.25 3.92
CA PHE A 102 4.72 4.51 3.52
C PHE A 102 5.51 5.21 2.41
N ASP A 103 6.82 5.37 2.58
CA ASP A 103 7.67 6.07 1.60
C ASP A 103 7.72 5.31 0.26
N ASN A 104 7.83 3.97 0.30
CA ASN A 104 7.78 3.16 -0.92
C ASN A 104 6.44 3.33 -1.65
N ILE A 105 5.30 3.21 -0.95
CA ILE A 105 3.97 3.36 -1.55
C ILE A 105 3.79 4.78 -2.12
N CYS A 106 4.22 5.82 -1.41
CA CYS A 106 4.10 7.20 -1.90
C CYS A 106 4.91 7.44 -3.18
N ASN A 107 6.14 6.92 -3.25
CA ASN A 107 6.98 7.04 -4.44
C ASN A 107 6.38 6.26 -5.63
N ASP A 108 5.88 5.05 -5.40
CA ASP A 108 5.25 4.23 -6.43
C ASP A 108 3.95 4.89 -6.95
N MET A 109 3.14 5.44 -6.05
CA MET A 109 1.91 6.16 -6.40
C MET A 109 2.20 7.46 -7.15
N ALA A 110 3.26 8.19 -6.79
CA ALA A 110 3.65 9.40 -7.50
C ALA A 110 3.97 9.11 -8.97
N LEU A 111 4.59 7.96 -9.28
CA LEU A 111 4.81 7.54 -10.67
C LEU A 111 3.50 7.23 -11.39
N ILE A 112 2.58 6.49 -10.76
CA ILE A 112 1.30 6.09 -11.36
C ILE A 112 0.42 7.31 -11.68
N ILE A 113 0.46 8.34 -10.82
CA ILE A 113 -0.38 9.55 -10.94
C ILE A 113 0.34 10.67 -11.71
N GLY A 114 1.65 10.54 -11.98
CA GLY A 114 2.45 11.55 -12.67
C GLY A 114 2.76 12.79 -11.82
N LEU A 115 2.82 12.65 -10.49
CA LEU A 115 3.16 13.73 -9.57
C LEU A 115 4.68 13.80 -9.35
N PRO A 116 5.26 14.99 -9.13
CA PRO A 116 6.66 15.12 -8.73
C PRO A 116 6.92 14.36 -7.41
N LEU A 117 7.99 13.59 -7.35
CA LEU A 117 8.44 12.73 -6.21
C LEU A 117 8.70 13.48 -4.88
N ALA A 118 8.36 14.76 -4.78
CA ALA A 118 8.71 15.64 -3.65
C ALA A 118 7.83 15.46 -2.39
N ILE A 119 6.89 14.50 -2.38
CA ILE A 119 5.95 14.33 -1.24
C ILE A 119 6.63 13.64 -0.04
N SER A 120 7.72 12.89 -0.23
CA SER A 120 8.39 12.17 0.89
C SER A 120 9.20 13.09 1.84
N TYR A 121 9.56 14.32 1.44
CA TYR A 121 10.57 15.08 2.21
C TYR A 121 10.03 15.83 3.45
N ASN A 122 8.76 16.23 3.50
CA ASN A 122 8.37 17.36 4.37
C ASN A 122 7.36 17.09 5.50
N ARG A 123 7.16 15.84 5.96
CA ARG A 123 6.31 15.57 7.14
C ARG A 123 7.00 14.89 8.33
N TYR A 124 8.30 14.59 8.27
CA TYR A 124 9.00 13.89 9.36
C TYR A 124 9.83 14.75 10.33
N ASN A 125 10.06 16.04 10.05
CA ASN A 125 10.72 16.93 11.03
C ASN A 125 9.81 17.40 12.19
N GLY A 126 8.57 16.90 12.27
CA GLY A 126 7.55 17.38 13.21
C GLY A 126 7.29 16.52 14.45
N PHE A 127 7.93 15.35 14.62
CA PHE A 127 7.67 14.49 15.77
C PHE A 127 8.97 13.97 16.42
N LYS A 128 9.45 14.79 17.38
CA LYS A 128 10.26 14.49 18.59
C LYS A 128 11.79 14.36 18.40
N THR A 129 12.70 15.08 19.09
CA THR A 129 12.76 15.66 20.47
C THR A 129 11.94 14.96 21.53
#